data_AF-A0A402AB90-F1
#
_entry.id   AF-A0A402AB90-F1
#
_cell.length_a   1.000
_cell.length_b   1.000
_cell.length_c   1.000
_cell.angle_alpha   90.00
_cell.angle_beta   90.00
_cell.angle_gamma   90.00
#
_symmetry.space_group_name_H-M   'P 1'
#
loop_
_entity.id
_entity.type
_entity.pdbx_description
1 polymer ?
#
loop_
_entity_poly.entity_id
_entity_poly.type
_entity_poly.pdbx_seq_one_letter_code
_entity_poly.pdbx_strand_id
1 'polypeptide(L)'
;MPELQLLLAFDAAEWPFPTIENAQGVSAMLHSLARMQELGAQVVLCSHGKTTSPTILDQNLSYVRTIEKRWRNFLATHHAPNIEQAWLSSLIQYPYDEIVSHAASDIDHAFYREVHENNVRYVLQWLLL
;
A
#
# COMPACT_ATOMS: atom_id res chain seq x y z
N MET A 1 -22.48 -2.51 -3.66
CA MET A 1 -23.96 -2.45 -3.67
C MET A 1 -24.39 -1.14 -3.03
N PRO A 2 -24.73 -0.11 -3.82
CA PRO A 2 -25.04 1.22 -3.31
C PRO A 2 -26.14 1.23 -2.24
N GLU A 3 -27.16 0.40 -2.41
CA GLU A 3 -28.31 0.27 -1.52
C GLU A 3 -27.94 -0.32 -0.15
N LEU A 4 -26.86 -1.11 -0.10
CA LEU A 4 -26.33 -1.69 1.14
C LEU A 4 -25.17 -0.86 1.72
N GLN A 5 -24.74 0.20 1.03
CA GLN A 5 -23.53 0.95 1.35
C GLN A 5 -22.30 0.05 1.57
N LEU A 6 -22.29 -1.07 0.85
CA LEU A 6 -21.31 -2.14 0.94
C LEU A 6 -20.41 -2.12 -0.29
N LEU A 7 -19.11 -2.13 -0.06
CA LEU A 7 -18.08 -2.34 -1.06
C LEU A 7 -17.40 -3.69 -0.87
N LEU A 8 -17.27 -4.46 -1.95
CA LEU A 8 -16.44 -5.65 -2.01
C LEU A 8 -15.10 -5.24 -2.62
N ALA A 9 -14.09 -5.02 -1.78
CA ALA A 9 -12.76 -4.58 -2.22
C ALA A 9 -11.84 -5.76 -2.57
N PHE A 10 -12.16 -6.98 -2.11
CA PHE A 10 -11.34 -8.18 -2.30
C PHE A 10 -9.88 -7.91 -1.89
N ASP A 11 -8.90 -8.18 -2.76
CA ASP A 11 -7.47 -7.94 -2.50
C ASP A 11 -7.00 -6.53 -2.92
N ALA A 12 -7.89 -5.69 -3.46
CA ALA A 12 -7.54 -4.31 -3.81
C ALA A 12 -7.41 -3.39 -2.57
N ALA A 13 -7.98 -3.81 -1.44
CA ALA A 13 -7.75 -3.22 -0.13
C ALA A 13 -7.54 -4.33 0.90
N GLU A 14 -6.61 -4.15 1.82
CA GLU A 14 -6.18 -5.20 2.73
C GLU A 14 -5.57 -4.60 4.00
N TRP A 15 -5.76 -5.29 5.13
CA TRP A 15 -5.05 -4.98 6.36
C TRP A 15 -3.82 -5.88 6.51
N PRO A 16 -2.61 -5.32 6.73
CA PRO A 16 -2.32 -3.90 6.95
C PRO A 16 -2.24 -3.04 5.67
N PHE A 17 -1.88 -3.64 4.53
CA PHE A 17 -1.78 -2.96 3.23
C PHE A 17 -1.87 -3.97 2.07
N PRO A 18 -2.27 -3.52 0.87
CA PRO A 18 -2.43 -4.40 -0.29
C PRO A 18 -1.09 -4.76 -0.93
N THR A 19 -1.09 -5.83 -1.72
CA THR A 19 0.03 -6.22 -2.57
C THR A 19 -0.06 -5.50 -3.93
N ILE A 20 1.05 -4.88 -4.37
CA ILE A 20 1.18 -4.35 -5.73
C ILE A 20 1.87 -5.42 -6.57
N GLU A 21 1.30 -5.78 -7.71
CA GLU A 21 1.82 -6.88 -8.55
C GLU A 21 3.17 -6.54 -9.18
N ASN A 22 3.34 -5.32 -9.66
CA ASN A 22 4.55 -4.82 -10.33
C ASN A 22 4.50 -3.28 -10.48
N ALA A 23 5.54 -2.70 -11.08
CA ALA A 23 5.63 -1.26 -11.37
C ALA A 23 4.44 -0.72 -12.18
N GLN A 24 3.98 -1.45 -13.20
CA GLN A 24 2.85 -1.05 -14.05
C GLN A 24 1.53 -1.04 -13.27
N GLY A 25 1.42 -1.87 -12.23
CA GLY A 25 0.26 -1.94 -11.33
C GLY A 25 0.12 -0.77 -10.36
N VAL A 26 1.16 0.03 -10.12
CA VAL A 26 1.14 1.12 -9.13
C VAL A 26 0.05 2.15 -9.44
N SER A 27 -0.03 2.61 -10.69
CA SER A 27 -1.05 3.59 -11.10
C SER A 27 -2.46 3.02 -11.00
N ALA A 28 -2.64 1.75 -11.36
CA ALA A 28 -3.93 1.07 -11.26
C ALA A 28 -4.37 0.92 -9.79
N MET A 29 -3.45 0.58 -8.89
CA MET A 29 -3.70 0.49 -7.44
C MET A 29 -4.15 1.84 -6.86
N LEU A 30 -3.39 2.91 -7.13
CA LEU A 30 -3.74 4.26 -6.67
C LEU A 30 -5.11 4.72 -7.18
N HIS A 31 -5.38 4.51 -8.46
CA HIS A 31 -6.67 4.86 -9.06
C HIS A 31 -7.82 4.04 -8.48
N SER A 32 -7.62 2.74 -8.27
CA SER A 32 -8.64 1.85 -7.71
C SER A 32 -8.99 2.22 -6.27
N LEU A 33 -7.99 2.46 -5.42
CA LEU A 33 -8.19 2.90 -4.03
C LEU A 33 -8.92 4.25 -3.97
N ALA A 34 -8.48 5.24 -4.76
CA ALA A 34 -9.14 6.55 -4.81
C ALA A 34 -10.59 6.42 -5.29
N ARG A 35 -10.83 5.62 -6.35
CA ARG A 35 -12.18 5.39 -6.87
C ARG A 35 -13.09 4.70 -5.86
N MET A 36 -12.56 3.72 -5.11
CA MET A 36 -13.30 3.04 -4.04
C MET A 36 -13.66 4.00 -2.90
N GLN A 37 -12.75 4.90 -2.52
CA GLN A 37 -13.00 5.92 -1.51
C GLN A 37 -14.14 6.87 -1.91
N GLU A 38 -14.18 7.30 -3.18
CA GLU A 38 -15.24 8.16 -3.72
C GLU A 38 -16.65 7.53 -3.66
N LEU A 39 -16.76 6.20 -3.58
CA LEU A 39 -18.05 5.53 -3.49
C LEU A 39 -18.74 5.74 -2.13
N GLY A 40 -18.01 6.21 -1.10
CA GLY A 40 -18.58 6.52 0.20
C GLY A 40 -19.24 5.32 0.90
N ALA A 41 -18.69 4.12 0.73
CA ALA A 41 -19.19 2.92 1.38
C ALA A 41 -19.06 3.02 2.91
N GLN A 42 -20.05 2.51 3.64
CA GLN A 42 -20.01 2.42 5.11
C GLN A 42 -19.41 1.10 5.59
N VAL A 43 -19.42 0.07 4.73
CA VAL A 43 -18.85 -1.24 5.00
C VAL A 43 -17.97 -1.64 3.82
N VAL A 44 -16.74 -2.07 4.10
CA VAL A 44 -15.79 -2.57 3.10
C VAL A 44 -15.41 -3.99 3.45
N LEU A 45 -15.64 -4.94 2.55
CA LEU A 45 -15.19 -6.32 2.73
C LEU A 45 -13.95 -6.57 1.88
N CYS A 46 -12.85 -6.84 2.58
CA CYS A 46 -11.60 -7.32 2.01
C CYS A 46 -11.60 -8.86 1.99
N SER A 47 -10.83 -9.48 1.09
CA SER A 47 -10.64 -10.94 1.11
C SER A 47 -9.93 -11.39 2.39
N HIS A 48 -9.02 -10.54 2.89
CA HIS A 48 -8.14 -10.77 4.02
C HIS A 48 -8.14 -9.56 4.97
N GLY A 49 -7.62 -9.70 6.19
CA GLY A 49 -7.44 -8.57 7.11
C GLY A 49 -8.52 -8.36 8.18
N LYS A 50 -9.56 -9.21 8.23
CA LYS A 50 -10.56 -9.30 9.32
C LYS A 50 -11.17 -7.95 9.75
N THR A 51 -11.24 -6.98 8.84
CA THR A 51 -11.84 -5.66 9.06
C THR A 51 -12.99 -5.45 8.10
N THR A 52 -13.99 -4.69 8.56
CA THR A 52 -15.09 -4.22 7.72
C THR A 52 -15.13 -2.69 7.61
N SER A 53 -14.14 -2.02 8.21
CA SER A 53 -14.11 -0.57 8.34
C SER A 53 -13.78 0.10 7.01
N PRO A 54 -14.53 1.15 6.60
CA PRO A 54 -14.22 1.89 5.38
C PRO A 54 -12.90 2.68 5.47
N THR A 55 -12.40 2.93 6.69
CA THR A 55 -11.10 3.59 6.91
C THR A 55 -9.92 2.83 6.30
N ILE A 56 -10.09 1.54 5.97
CA ILE A 56 -9.04 0.73 5.33
C ILE A 56 -8.62 1.30 3.97
N LEU A 57 -9.56 1.90 3.24
CA LEU A 57 -9.30 2.53 1.94
C LEU A 57 -8.36 3.72 2.09
N ASP A 58 -8.63 4.58 3.09
CA ASP A 58 -7.79 5.74 3.39
C ASP A 58 -6.41 5.30 3.87
N GLN A 59 -6.34 4.27 4.72
CA GLN A 59 -5.09 3.71 5.23
C GLN A 59 -4.23 3.15 4.10
N ASN A 60 -4.81 2.34 3.21
CA ASN A 60 -4.11 1.74 2.08
C ASN A 60 -3.68 2.79 1.05
N LEU A 61 -4.53 3.77 0.74
CA LEU A 61 -4.17 4.86 -0.18
C LEU A 61 -3.04 5.72 0.41
N SER A 62 -3.14 6.08 1.69
CA SER A 62 -2.11 6.84 2.41
C SER A 62 -0.78 6.09 2.44
N TYR A 63 -0.80 4.77 2.63
CA TYR A 63 0.38 3.91 2.59
C TYR A 63 1.12 4.02 1.25
N VAL A 64 0.44 3.80 0.11
CA VAL A 64 1.09 3.86 -1.21
C VAL A 64 1.57 5.28 -1.52
N ARG A 65 0.78 6.31 -1.18
CA ARG A 65 1.17 7.72 -1.35
C ARG A 65 2.36 8.13 -0.48
N THR A 66 2.50 7.53 0.70
CA THR A 66 3.65 7.77 1.59
C THR A 66 4.93 7.23 0.96
N ILE A 67 4.89 6.02 0.39
CA ILE A 67 6.01 5.45 -0.36
C ILE A 67 6.39 6.37 -1.53
N GLU A 68 5.40 6.76 -2.35
CA GLU A 68 5.63 7.67 -3.50
C GLU A 68 6.30 8.98 -3.04
N LYS A 69 5.71 9.65 -2.04
CA LYS A 69 6.22 10.92 -1.53
C LYS A 69 7.66 10.80 -1.04
N ARG A 70 7.97 9.74 -0.27
CA ARG A 70 9.30 9.56 0.29
C ARG A 70 10.33 9.24 -0.80
N TRP A 71 9.97 8.47 -1.83
CA TRP A 71 10.84 8.29 -3.00
C TRP A 71 11.09 9.58 -3.76
N ARG A 72 10.04 10.38 -4.04
CA ARG A 72 10.21 11.67 -4.70
C ARG A 72 11.14 12.60 -3.91
N ASN A 73 11.01 12.64 -2.59
CA ASN A 73 11.90 13.42 -1.73
C ASN A 73 13.35 12.90 -1.77
N PHE A 74 13.53 11.58 -1.74
CA PHE A 74 14.85 10.96 -1.86
C PHE A 74 15.51 11.31 -3.20
N LEU A 75 14.79 11.09 -4.32
CA LEU A 75 15.27 11.34 -5.68
C LEU A 75 15.51 12.82 -6.00
N ALA A 76 14.88 13.74 -5.25
CA ALA A 76 15.15 15.17 -5.39
C ALA A 76 16.56 15.56 -4.91
N THR A 77 17.19 14.74 -4.07
CA THR A 77 18.48 15.02 -3.41
C THR A 77 19.55 13.95 -3.63
N HIS A 78 19.16 12.80 -4.18
CA HIS A 78 20.03 11.63 -4.38
C HIS A 78 19.80 11.03 -5.77
N HIS A 79 20.79 10.32 -6.28
CA HIS A 79 20.61 9.47 -7.45
C HIS A 79 19.72 8.27 -7.13
N ALA A 80 19.02 7.75 -8.14
CA ALA A 80 18.23 6.54 -8.01
C ALA A 80 19.12 5.37 -7.54
N PRO A 81 18.73 4.63 -6.48
CA PRO A 81 19.48 3.49 -6.02
C PRO A 81 19.32 2.31 -6.98
N ASN A 82 20.16 1.28 -6.82
CA ASN A 82 19.96 0.02 -7.53
C ASN A 82 18.68 -0.65 -7.03
N ILE A 83 17.77 -0.98 -7.95
CA ILE A 83 16.46 -1.54 -7.63
C ILE A 83 16.50 -2.95 -7.03
N GLU A 84 17.59 -3.68 -7.29
CA GLU A 84 17.85 -5.01 -6.75
C GLU A 84 18.49 -4.95 -5.36
N GLN A 85 18.74 -3.75 -4.82
CA GLN A 85 19.25 -3.59 -3.47
C GLN A 85 18.21 -4.12 -2.45
N ALA A 86 18.69 -4.87 -1.47
CA ALA A 86 17.86 -5.28 -0.34
C ALA A 86 17.55 -4.07 0.56
N TRP A 87 16.36 -4.08 1.20
CA TRP A 87 15.96 -3.10 2.22
C TRP A 87 15.83 -1.66 1.68
N LEU A 88 15.22 -1.51 0.51
CA LEU A 88 14.96 -0.20 -0.09
C LEU A 88 14.09 0.69 0.81
N SER A 89 13.22 0.09 1.63
CA SER A 89 12.39 0.80 2.61
C SER A 89 13.22 1.64 3.58
N SER A 90 14.44 1.20 3.91
CA SER A 90 15.35 1.89 4.83
C SER A 90 15.94 3.17 4.22
N LEU A 91 16.14 3.21 2.89
CA LEU A 91 16.64 4.41 2.18
C LEU A 91 15.63 5.56 2.26
N ILE A 92 14.35 5.23 2.22
CA ILE A 92 13.24 6.19 2.36
C ILE A 92 12.74 6.32 3.81
N GLN A 93 13.48 5.77 4.77
CA GLN A 93 13.21 5.79 6.21
C GLN A 93 11.81 5.28 6.58
N TYR A 94 11.24 4.36 5.78
CA TYR A 94 9.88 3.84 5.98
C TYR A 94 9.89 2.34 6.23
N PRO A 95 10.52 1.85 7.31
CA PRO A 95 10.63 0.43 7.57
C PRO A 95 9.27 -0.20 7.91
N TYR A 96 9.13 -1.49 7.65
CA TYR A 96 7.92 -2.28 7.96
C TYR A 96 7.39 -2.05 9.38
N ASP A 97 8.27 -2.00 10.38
CA ASP A 97 7.90 -1.86 11.78
C ASP A 97 7.22 -0.50 12.08
N GLU A 98 7.47 0.54 11.29
CA GLU A 98 6.74 1.82 11.40
C GLU A 98 5.24 1.61 11.11
N ILE A 99 4.94 0.79 10.10
CA ILE A 99 3.59 0.57 9.58
C ILE A 99 2.77 -0.33 10.51
N VAL A 100 3.40 -1.39 11.03
CA VAL A 100 2.71 -2.41 11.84
C VAL A 100 2.86 -2.19 13.34
N SER A 101 3.47 -1.10 13.77
CA SER A 101 3.59 -0.71 15.20
C SER A 101 2.24 -0.66 15.94
N HIS A 102 1.14 -0.52 15.20
CA HIS A 102 -0.23 -0.50 15.70
C HIS A 102 -1.07 -1.70 15.20
N ALA A 103 -0.45 -2.66 14.50
CA ALA A 103 -1.14 -3.80 13.94
C ALA A 103 -1.43 -4.87 15.00
N ALA A 104 -2.61 -5.49 14.93
CA ALA A 104 -2.96 -6.63 15.76
C ALA A 104 -1.97 -7.80 15.53
N SER A 105 -1.74 -8.60 16.58
CA SER A 105 -0.77 -9.71 16.65
C SER A 105 -0.95 -10.85 15.64
N ASP A 106 -1.99 -10.80 14.80
CA ASP A 106 -2.53 -11.95 14.08
C ASP A 106 -2.24 -11.93 12.57
N ILE A 107 -1.33 -11.05 12.12
CA ILE A 107 -0.91 -10.99 10.70
C ILE A 107 0.36 -11.81 10.46
N ASP A 108 0.53 -12.33 9.24
CA ASP A 108 1.78 -12.98 8.84
C ASP A 108 2.86 -11.91 8.61
N HIS A 109 3.65 -11.65 9.65
CA HIS A 109 4.69 -10.62 9.61
C HIS A 109 5.81 -10.93 8.62
N ALA A 110 6.08 -12.20 8.29
CA ALA A 110 7.12 -12.54 7.33
C ALA A 110 6.63 -12.17 5.92
N PHE A 111 5.41 -12.58 5.59
CA PHE A 111 4.75 -12.24 4.33
C PHE A 111 4.64 -10.73 4.13
N TYR A 112 4.06 -9.99 5.07
CA TYR A 112 3.85 -8.55 4.87
C TYR A 112 5.15 -7.74 4.88
N ARG A 113 6.23 -8.24 5.53
CA ARG A 113 7.55 -7.60 5.41
C ARG A 113 8.07 -7.71 3.98
N GLU A 114 7.91 -8.87 3.34
CA GLU A 114 8.29 -9.06 1.93
C GLU A 114 7.41 -8.21 0.99
N VAL A 115 6.09 -8.23 1.20
CA VAL A 115 5.15 -7.39 0.43
C VAL A 115 5.51 -5.91 0.54
N HIS A 116 5.89 -5.45 1.74
CA HIS A 116 6.29 -4.06 1.94
C HIS A 116 7.52 -3.69 1.11
N GLU A 117 8.59 -4.50 1.17
CA GLU A 117 9.80 -4.27 0.37
C GLU A 117 9.50 -4.30 -1.13
N ASN A 118 8.64 -5.22 -1.58
CA ASN A 118 8.24 -5.31 -2.98
C ASN A 118 7.43 -4.09 -3.42
N ASN A 119 6.46 -3.63 -2.63
CA ASN A 119 5.70 -2.42 -2.91
C ASN A 119 6.63 -1.19 -2.98
N VAL A 120 7.58 -1.05 -2.05
CA VAL A 120 8.58 0.01 -2.07
C VAL A 120 9.40 -0.03 -3.37
N ARG A 121 9.83 -1.21 -3.79
CA ARG A 121 10.56 -1.42 -5.06
C ARG A 121 9.71 -1.06 -6.26
N TYR A 122 8.47 -1.52 -6.33
CA TYR A 122 7.60 -1.27 -7.49
C TYR A 122 7.22 0.20 -7.64
N VAL A 123 7.03 0.91 -6.53
CA VAL A 123 6.83 2.37 -6.59
C VAL A 123 8.09 3.07 -7.09
N LEU A 124 9.29 2.67 -6.66
CA LEU A 124 10.54 3.21 -7.22
C LEU A 124 10.63 2.94 -8.73
N GLN A 125 10.41 1.69 -9.15
CA GLN A 125 10.44 1.30 -10.57
C GLN A 125 9.48 2.16 -11.38
N TRP A 126 8.24 2.30 -10.90
CA TRP A 126 7.21 3.11 -11.55
C TRP A 126 7.60 4.58 -11.70
N LEU A 127 8.28 5.17 -10.72
CA LEU A 127 8.76 6.56 -10.78
C LEU A 127 9.93 6.76 -11.76
N LEU A 128 10.59 5.68 -12.18
CA LEU A 128 11.71 5.70 -13.12
C LEU A 128 11.32 5.31 -14.56
N LEU A 129 10.06 4.90 -14.79
CA LEU A 129 9.49 4.68 -16.12
C LEU A 129 9.18 6.00 -16.82
#